data_AF-A0A7S2AEY4-F1
#
_entry.id   AF-A0A7S2AEY4-F1
#
_cell.length_a   1.000
_cell.length_b   1.000
_cell.length_c   1.000
_cell.angle_alpha   90.00
_cell.angle_beta   90.00
_cell.angle_gamma   90.00
#
_symmetry.space_group_name_H-M   'P 1'
#
loop_
_entity.id
_entity.type
_entity.pdbx_description
1 polymer ?
#
loop_
_entity_poly.entity_id
_entity_poly.type
_entity_poly.pdbx_seq_one_letter_code
_entity_poly.pdbx_strand_id
1 'polypeptide(L)'
;KKVSWRPLPADEVDDFPDRIQASEFAHSYHVYGSWLGYRSEPMQLLSSEKGIYKTSFRMGTANKEVFRFLRDNDEMQCVHPPIRYCQQSGVPAKGPDNLGEEKYWVVSGRAG
;
A
#
# COMPACT_ATOMS: atom_id res chain seq x y z
N LYS A 1 29.99 6.62 -22.62
CA LYS A 1 29.15 7.78 -22.16
C LYS A 1 29.37 7.95 -20.67
N LYS A 2 29.80 9.12 -20.22
CA LYS A 2 30.06 9.42 -18.80
C LYS A 2 28.98 10.40 -18.36
N VAL A 3 28.14 10.00 -17.40
CA VAL A 3 27.15 10.89 -16.79
C VAL A 3 27.82 11.52 -15.57
N SER A 4 27.77 12.85 -15.48
CA SER A 4 28.25 13.61 -14.33
C SER A 4 27.12 14.48 -13.82
N TRP A 5 26.88 14.40 -12.53
CA TRP A 5 25.91 15.24 -11.83
C TRP A 5 26.66 16.34 -11.10
N ARG A 6 26.11 17.56 -11.09
CA ARG A 6 26.57 18.66 -10.25
C ARG A 6 25.36 19.30 -9.57
N PRO A 7 25.49 19.81 -8.33
CA PRO A 7 24.46 20.62 -7.71
C PRO A 7 24.16 21.84 -8.58
N LEU A 8 22.89 22.13 -8.78
CA LEU A 8 22.48 23.33 -9.50
C LEU A 8 22.66 24.55 -8.58
N PRO A 9 23.28 25.66 -9.04
CA PRO A 9 23.35 26.89 -8.26
C PRO A 9 21.95 27.39 -7.90
N ALA A 10 21.76 27.88 -6.67
CA ALA A 10 20.46 28.32 -6.15
C ALA A 10 19.79 29.39 -7.03
N ASP A 11 20.60 30.22 -7.69
CA ASP A 11 20.16 31.35 -8.51
C ASP A 11 19.66 30.93 -9.91
N GLU A 12 19.92 29.68 -10.32
CA GLU A 12 19.40 29.08 -11.56
C GLU A 12 18.09 28.29 -11.32
N VAL A 13 17.64 28.16 -10.06
CA VAL A 13 16.50 27.29 -9.69
C VAL A 13 15.14 27.91 -10.05
N ASP A 14 15.06 29.23 -10.20
CA ASP A 14 13.78 29.93 -10.39
C ASP A 14 13.30 30.00 -11.85
N ASP A 15 14.14 29.64 -12.83
CA ASP A 15 13.81 29.69 -14.28
C ASP A 15 13.40 28.33 -14.86
N PHE A 16 13.10 27.35 -14.01
CA PHE A 16 12.54 26.05 -14.44
C PHE A 16 11.01 26.12 -14.47
N PRO A 17 10.37 26.17 -15.66
CA PRO A 17 8.91 26.15 -15.77
C PRO A 17 8.31 24.84 -15.26
N ASP A 18 9.12 23.78 -15.19
CA ASP A 18 8.79 22.48 -14.62
C ASP A 18 9.30 22.32 -13.19
N ARG A 19 9.20 23.37 -12.36
CA ARG A 19 8.89 23.10 -10.95
C ARG A 19 7.57 22.34 -10.99
N ILE A 20 7.67 21.01 -11.03
CA ILE A 20 6.62 20.13 -10.53
C ILE A 20 6.41 20.68 -9.14
N GLN A 21 5.43 21.59 -8.98
CA GLN A 21 4.80 21.83 -7.71
C GLN A 21 4.60 20.43 -7.21
N ALA A 22 5.28 20.07 -6.12
CA ALA A 22 5.02 18.83 -5.43
C ALA A 22 3.57 18.96 -4.93
N SER A 23 2.61 18.86 -5.86
CA SER A 23 1.29 18.39 -5.59
C SER A 23 1.55 17.15 -4.78
N GLU A 24 1.03 17.15 -3.56
CA GLU A 24 1.22 16.03 -2.67
C GLU A 24 0.71 14.81 -3.43
N PHE A 25 1.64 13.96 -3.89
CA PHE A 25 1.28 12.79 -4.69
C PHE A 25 0.46 11.89 -3.77
N ALA A 26 -0.85 11.93 -3.96
CA ALA A 26 -1.79 11.13 -3.22
C ALA A 26 -1.84 9.74 -3.86
N HIS A 27 -1.32 8.75 -3.15
CA HIS A 27 -1.43 7.36 -3.57
C HIS A 27 -2.84 6.83 -3.33
N SER A 28 -3.27 5.87 -4.14
CA SER A 28 -4.42 5.03 -3.79
C SER A 28 -3.94 3.78 -3.04
N TYR A 29 -4.79 3.26 -2.17
CA TYR A 29 -4.53 1.99 -1.48
C TYR A 29 -5.67 1.04 -1.76
N HIS A 30 -5.32 -0.20 -2.05
CA HIS A 30 -6.25 -1.27 -2.34
C HIS A 30 -6.05 -2.40 -1.34
N VAL A 31 -7.13 -3.07 -0.96
CA VAL A 31 -7.07 -4.31 -0.19
C VAL A 31 -7.13 -5.49 -1.15
N TYR A 32 -6.20 -6.42 -1.01
CA TYR A 32 -6.17 -7.69 -1.71
C TYR A 32 -6.48 -8.80 -0.71
N GLY A 33 -7.48 -9.64 -0.97
CA GLY A 33 -7.89 -10.63 0.02
C GLY A 33 -8.65 -11.82 -0.53
N SER A 34 -8.76 -12.87 0.30
CA SER A 34 -9.43 -14.12 -0.07
C SER A 34 -10.94 -13.96 -0.28
N TRP A 35 -11.60 -13.04 0.44
CA TRP A 35 -13.03 -12.74 0.22
C TRP A 35 -13.33 -12.08 -1.13
N LEU A 36 -12.30 -11.56 -1.81
CA LEU A 36 -12.38 -11.01 -3.16
C LEU A 36 -12.02 -12.05 -4.23
N GLY A 37 -11.80 -13.31 -3.84
CA GLY A 37 -11.27 -14.33 -4.73
C GLY A 37 -9.84 -14.02 -5.18
N TYR A 38 -9.01 -13.51 -4.26
CA TYR A 38 -7.62 -13.11 -4.54
C TYR A 38 -7.54 -12.02 -5.61
N ARG A 39 -8.42 -11.02 -5.51
CA ARG A 39 -8.40 -9.77 -6.27
C ARG A 39 -8.26 -8.59 -5.32
N SER A 40 -8.04 -7.41 -5.88
CA SER A 40 -7.92 -6.15 -5.14
C SER A 40 -9.13 -5.23 -5.34
N GLU A 41 -9.48 -4.48 -4.30
CA GLU A 41 -10.51 -3.43 -4.34
C GLU A 41 -10.00 -2.14 -3.68
N PRO A 42 -10.41 -0.96 -4.16
CA PRO A 42 -9.97 0.32 -3.60
C PRO A 42 -10.47 0.52 -2.17
N MET A 43 -9.62 1.07 -1.31
CA MET A 43 -9.96 1.45 0.06
C MET A 43 -10.50 2.88 0.11
N GLN A 44 -11.41 3.14 1.06
CA GLN A 44 -12.00 4.46 1.27
C GLN A 44 -11.08 5.34 2.12
N LEU A 45 -10.71 6.52 1.63
CA LEU A 45 -10.06 7.56 2.43
C LEU A 45 -11.07 8.11 3.46
N LEU A 46 -10.75 8.06 4.75
CA LEU A 46 -11.75 8.23 5.82
C LEU A 46 -12.15 9.69 6.10
N SER A 47 -11.29 10.69 5.84
CA SER A 47 -11.62 12.13 5.95
C SER A 47 -10.42 13.00 5.53
N SER A 48 -10.50 14.30 5.80
CA SER A 48 -9.48 15.34 5.57
C SER A 48 -8.10 15.09 6.19
N GLU A 49 -7.95 14.07 7.05
CA GLU A 49 -6.64 13.60 7.51
C GLU A 49 -5.98 12.75 6.43
N LYS A 50 -4.95 13.30 5.79
CA LYS A 50 -4.17 12.62 4.76
C LYS A 50 -3.62 11.31 5.29
N GLY A 51 -3.86 10.22 4.55
CA GLY A 51 -3.19 8.94 4.77
C GLY A 51 -3.99 7.88 5.55
N ILE A 52 -5.22 8.15 5.99
CA ILE A 52 -6.05 7.15 6.68
C ILE A 52 -7.05 6.51 5.72
N TYR A 53 -6.83 5.22 5.41
CA TYR A 53 -7.69 4.42 4.54
C TYR A 53 -8.45 3.37 5.35
N LYS A 54 -9.68 3.08 4.93
CA LYS A 54 -10.58 2.11 5.55
C LYS A 54 -11.18 1.18 4.50
N THR A 55 -11.39 -0.06 4.90
CA THR A 55 -12.20 -1.03 4.17
C THR A 55 -13.01 -1.85 5.17
N SER A 56 -14.09 -2.48 4.70
CA SER A 56 -14.87 -3.44 5.47
C SER A 56 -15.27 -4.60 4.56
N PHE A 57 -15.24 -5.81 5.09
CA PHE A 57 -15.66 -7.01 4.40
C PHE A 57 -16.47 -7.88 5.35
N ARG A 58 -17.22 -8.84 4.79
CA ARG A 58 -17.93 -9.86 5.57
C ARG A 58 -17.08 -11.10 5.72
N MET A 59 -17.06 -11.66 6.92
CA MET A 59 -16.30 -12.87 7.19
C MET A 59 -16.96 -14.07 6.49
N GLY A 60 -16.18 -14.80 5.69
CA GLY A 60 -16.66 -16.00 5.00
C GLY A 60 -16.95 -17.16 5.97
N THR A 61 -17.57 -18.22 5.46
CA THR A 61 -17.94 -19.42 6.24
C THR A 61 -16.74 -20.19 6.80
N ALA A 62 -15.54 -19.95 6.25
CA ALA A 62 -14.29 -20.50 6.76
C ALA A 62 -13.85 -19.88 8.10
N ASN A 63 -14.53 -18.82 8.57
CA ASN A 63 -14.19 -18.07 9.80
C ASN A 63 -12.75 -17.53 9.83
N LYS A 64 -12.12 -17.47 8.65
CA LYS A 64 -10.73 -17.12 8.45
C LYS A 64 -10.56 -16.56 7.05
N GLU A 65 -9.98 -15.38 6.97
CA GLU A 65 -9.63 -14.72 5.71
C GLU A 65 -8.17 -14.26 5.76
N VAL A 66 -7.61 -14.01 4.58
CA VAL A 66 -6.24 -13.54 4.42
C VAL A 66 -6.21 -12.28 3.57
N PHE A 67 -5.30 -11.35 3.87
CA PHE A 67 -5.18 -10.11 3.11
C PHE A 67 -3.78 -9.50 3.12
N ARG A 68 -3.56 -8.62 2.14
CA ARG A 68 -2.42 -7.68 2.03
C ARG A 68 -2.93 -6.38 1.41
N PHE A 69 -2.13 -5.32 1.41
CA PHE A 69 -2.50 -4.07 0.74
C PHE A 69 -1.59 -3.81 -0.44
N LEU A 70 -2.13 -3.14 -1.46
CA LEU A 70 -1.38 -2.71 -2.64
C LEU A 70 -1.45 -1.19 -2.74
N ARG A 71 -0.30 -0.54 -2.91
CA ARG A 71 -0.25 0.89 -3.27
C ARG A 71 -0.47 1.02 -4.78
N ASP A 72 -1.32 1.95 -5.18
CA ASP A 72 -1.64 2.25 -6.58
C ASP A 72 -2.10 1.02 -7.40
N ASN A 73 -2.69 0.03 -6.71
CA ASN A 73 -3.09 -1.26 -7.29
C ASN A 73 -1.94 -2.02 -7.99
N ASP A 74 -0.71 -1.84 -7.52
CA ASP A 74 0.50 -2.45 -8.06
C ASP A 74 1.02 -3.56 -7.11
N GLU A 75 1.11 -4.79 -7.62
CA GLU A 75 1.64 -5.93 -6.86
C GLU A 75 3.13 -5.79 -6.51
N MET A 76 3.88 -4.98 -7.26
CA MET A 76 5.27 -4.65 -6.95
C MET A 76 5.40 -3.63 -5.80
N GLN A 77 4.28 -3.07 -5.35
CA GLN A 77 4.20 -2.10 -4.26
C GLN A 77 3.27 -2.62 -3.15
N CYS A 78 3.54 -3.84 -2.73
CA CYS A 78 2.75 -4.54 -1.74
C CYS A 78 3.15 -4.15 -0.31
N VAL A 79 2.17 -3.86 0.53
CA VAL A 79 2.33 -3.74 1.99
C VAL A 79 1.83 -5.04 2.63
N HIS A 80 2.70 -5.70 3.40
CA HIS A 80 2.49 -7.09 3.83
C HIS A 80 3.13 -7.37 5.21
N PRO A 81 2.80 -8.48 5.89
CA PRO A 81 3.48 -8.88 7.12
C PRO A 81 4.89 -9.44 6.86
N PRO A 82 5.75 -9.56 7.89
CA PRO A 82 7.10 -10.08 7.72
C PRO A 82 7.13 -11.58 7.39
N ILE A 83 6.10 -12.33 7.79
CA ILE A 83 6.00 -13.80 7.63
C ILE A 83 4.73 -14.20 6.89
N ARG A 84 4.75 -15.39 6.29
CA ARG A 84 3.57 -15.97 5.62
C ARG A 84 2.46 -16.25 6.63
N TYR A 85 1.22 -15.97 6.24
CA TYR A 85 0.01 -16.20 7.04
C TYR A 85 0.13 -15.72 8.50
N CYS A 86 0.52 -14.46 8.68
CA CYS A 86 0.79 -13.86 9.98
C CYS A 86 -0.49 -13.69 10.79
N GLN A 87 -0.60 -14.43 11.90
CA GLN A 87 -1.70 -14.33 12.88
C GLN A 87 -1.34 -13.44 14.07
N GLN A 88 -0.05 -13.14 14.25
CA GLN A 88 0.43 -12.37 15.39
C GLN A 88 0.12 -10.88 15.22
N SER A 89 -0.44 -10.27 16.26
CA SER A 89 -0.63 -8.81 16.35
C SER A 89 0.66 -8.10 16.79
N GLY A 90 0.78 -6.81 16.46
CA GLY A 90 1.94 -6.00 16.84
C GLY A 90 3.22 -6.26 16.02
N VAL A 91 3.15 -7.10 14.98
CA VAL A 91 4.25 -7.23 14.03
C VAL A 91 4.36 -5.98 13.14
N PRO A 92 5.56 -5.53 12.81
CA PRO A 92 5.72 -4.38 11.91
C PRO A 92 5.25 -4.74 10.50
N ALA A 93 4.51 -3.84 9.86
CA ALA A 93 4.25 -3.92 8.43
C ALA A 93 5.56 -3.78 7.63
N LYS A 94 5.63 -4.42 6.47
CA LYS A 94 6.73 -4.35 5.49
C LYS A 94 6.22 -3.81 4.16
N GLY A 95 7.14 -3.44 3.28
CA GLY A 95 6.84 -2.75 2.02
C GLY A 95 6.61 -1.24 2.16
N PRO A 96 6.12 -0.57 1.11
CA PRO A 96 5.71 -1.14 -0.18
C PRO A 96 6.90 -1.68 -0.99
N ASP A 97 6.89 -2.98 -1.30
CA ASP A 97 7.90 -3.66 -2.11
C ASP A 97 7.31 -4.90 -2.82
N ASN A 98 8.14 -5.60 -3.61
CA ASN A 98 7.75 -6.80 -4.37
C ASN A 98 8.03 -8.12 -3.63
N LEU A 99 8.34 -8.08 -2.33
CA LEU A 99 8.66 -9.24 -1.49
C LEU A 99 7.43 -9.77 -0.75
N GLY A 100 6.24 -9.23 -1.05
CA GLY A 100 4.96 -9.60 -0.45
C GLY A 100 4.30 -10.85 -1.04
N GLU A 101 4.95 -11.55 -1.96
CA GLU A 101 4.43 -12.80 -2.52
C GLU A 101 4.16 -13.83 -1.41
N GLU A 102 2.93 -14.35 -1.40
CA GLU A 102 2.42 -15.32 -0.41
C GLU A 102 2.48 -14.88 1.06
N LYS A 103 2.70 -13.57 1.33
CA LYS A 103 2.68 -12.99 2.67
C LYS A 103 1.38 -12.25 2.92
N TYR A 104 0.58 -12.79 3.83
CA TYR A 104 -0.75 -12.27 4.16
C TYR A 104 -0.92 -12.16 5.67
N TRP A 105 -1.60 -11.11 6.12
CA TRP A 105 -2.20 -11.12 7.46
C TRP A 105 -3.37 -12.08 7.46
N VAL A 106 -3.57 -12.73 8.59
CA VAL A 106 -4.71 -13.61 8.83
C VAL A 106 -5.67 -12.90 9.77
N VAL A 107 -6.94 -12.84 9.37
CA VAL A 107 -8.03 -12.39 10.23
C VAL A 107 -8.97 -13.56 10.47
N SER A 108 -9.27 -13.81 11.74
CA SER A 108 -10.18 -14.88 12.16
C SER A 108 -11.34 -14.27 12.95
N GLY A 109 -12.54 -14.80 12.75
CA GLY A 109 -13.74 -14.27 13.38
C GLY A 109 -14.95 -15.15 13.11
N ARG A 110 -16.10 -14.79 13.68
CA ARG A 110 -17.36 -15.45 13.31
C ARG A 110 -17.81 -14.96 11.94
N ALA A 111 -18.28 -15.88 11.10
CA ALA A 111 -18.96 -15.55 9.86
C ALA A 111 -20.08 -14.51 10.10
N GLY A 112 -20.15 -13.49 9.25
CA GLY A 112 -21.04 -12.33 9.42
C GLY A 112 -20.61 -11.12 8.61
#